data_AF-A0A9W7XTG9-F1
#
_entry.id   AF-A0A9W7XTG9-F1
#
_cell.length_a   1.000
_cell.length_b   1.000
_cell.length_c   1.000
_cell.angle_alpha   90.00
_cell.angle_beta   90.00
_cell.angle_gamma   90.00
#
_symmetry.space_group_name_H-M   'P 1'
#
loop_
_entity.id
_entity.type
_entity.pdbx_description
1 polymer ?
#
loop_
_entity_poly.entity_id
_entity_poly.type
_entity_poly.pdbx_seq_one_letter_code
_entity_poly.pdbx_strand_id
1 'polypeptide(L)'
;MRRLLQDQAVVLSGVSGSGKSETAKLVCDQLMGATRMGLWQEVQFNERGRITGAKLVALGLDCWRVTAPLHAGEGKFNIGKPTEKSRPGNRGKRDSQMLLQHFLNRVHFEAPMSPLDLEIYHQMKKVIGIHPSLYEYLLMVNADTEVVPDSLTRLVACMVHDAKVIGICGETQLTNEDFSWTTMIQVYEYFISHHMAKEFESLFGSVTCLPGCFCMYRLRTARGMPLIISKNVVKDYSENHVDTLHKKNLLSLGEDRYLTTLMMKYFPQYKMTFTADAKCKTTAPDTWSVLLSQRRRWINSTVHNLVELVFLPEMCGFCCFSMRFVVFIDLFGTLTMPCMLFYLAYLAYLAISKIADIGYISLILIGAIYGLQAVIFVLKCQWQHIGWMIIYLLAYPLWSFFIPIYAFWHMDDFSWGNTRIVVGDDGKRQIF
;
A
#
# COMPACT_ATOMS: atom_id res chain seq x y z
N MET A 1 -13.39 -29.09 -1.27
CA MET A 1 -11.92 -28.94 -1.36
C MET A 1 -11.59 -27.58 -1.97
N ARG A 2 -12.03 -26.50 -1.28
CA ARG A 2 -12.05 -25.09 -1.73
C ARG A 2 -11.28 -24.26 -0.69
N ARG A 3 -10.63 -23.17 -1.13
CA ARG A 3 -10.01 -22.04 -0.37
C ARG A 3 -8.48 -22.00 -0.28
N LEU A 4 -7.96 -20.77 -0.54
CA LEU A 4 -6.91 -19.96 0.10
C LEU A 4 -6.06 -19.06 -0.82
N LEU A 5 -6.58 -17.92 -1.30
CA LEU A 5 -5.83 -16.65 -1.32
C LEU A 5 -6.76 -15.46 -1.48
N GLN A 6 -6.62 -14.46 -0.64
CA GLN A 6 -7.08 -13.10 -0.87
C GLN A 6 -5.76 -12.31 -1.02
N ASP A 7 -5.65 -11.29 -1.84
CA ASP A 7 -5.68 -9.98 -1.19
C ASP A 7 -5.73 -8.79 -2.14
N GLN A 8 -5.80 -8.93 -3.48
CA GLN A 8 -5.99 -7.75 -4.34
C GLN A 8 -6.94 -7.93 -5.52
N ALA A 9 -7.82 -6.95 -5.71
CA ALA A 9 -8.47 -6.70 -6.99
C ALA A 9 -7.58 -5.77 -7.81
N VAL A 10 -7.30 -6.17 -9.05
CA VAL A 10 -6.53 -5.36 -9.97
C VAL A 10 -7.46 -4.79 -11.03
N VAL A 11 -7.55 -3.46 -11.05
CA VAL A 11 -8.36 -2.74 -12.04
C VAL A 11 -7.40 -2.11 -13.04
N LEU A 12 -7.49 -2.51 -14.31
CA LEU A 12 -6.79 -1.80 -15.37
C LEU A 12 -7.73 -0.83 -16.08
N SER A 13 -7.18 0.31 -16.46
CA SER A 13 -7.91 1.38 -17.12
C SER A 13 -7.33 1.71 -18.49
N GLY A 14 -8.19 2.00 -19.46
CA GLY A 14 -7.82 2.51 -20.79
C GLY A 14 -8.84 3.53 -21.32
N VAL A 15 -8.39 4.50 -22.13
CA VAL A 15 -9.27 5.46 -22.82
C VAL A 15 -9.78 4.84 -24.13
N SER A 16 -11.09 4.71 -24.29
CA SER A 16 -11.75 4.15 -25.48
C SER A 16 -12.44 5.26 -26.29
N GLY A 17 -12.09 5.39 -27.57
CA GLY A 17 -12.53 6.46 -28.47
C GLY A 17 -13.87 6.26 -29.20
N SER A 18 -14.83 5.48 -28.69
CA SER A 18 -16.13 5.30 -29.37
C SER A 18 -17.32 5.50 -28.45
N GLY A 19 -17.94 6.67 -28.55
CA GLY A 19 -19.09 7.06 -27.74
C GLY A 19 -20.33 6.18 -27.96
N LYS A 20 -20.86 5.65 -26.86
CA LYS A 20 -22.28 5.42 -26.56
C LYS A 20 -22.39 5.00 -25.09
N SER A 21 -23.32 5.64 -24.37
CA SER A 21 -23.48 5.64 -22.91
C SER A 21 -24.59 4.71 -22.46
N GLU A 22 -24.41 4.01 -21.33
CA GLU A 22 -25.46 3.57 -20.38
C GLU A 22 -24.81 3.10 -19.05
N THR A 23 -25.51 3.29 -17.92
CA THR A 23 -24.99 3.57 -16.57
C THR A 23 -24.89 2.35 -15.59
N ALA A 24 -23.98 2.47 -14.60
CA ALA A 24 -23.89 1.78 -13.27
C ALA A 24 -23.27 0.35 -13.21
N LYS A 25 -22.53 -0.13 -12.17
CA LYS A 25 -22.22 0.30 -10.78
C LYS A 25 -20.93 -0.45 -10.31
N LEU A 26 -20.10 0.14 -9.45
CA LEU A 26 -18.94 -0.52 -8.83
C LEU A 26 -19.43 -1.44 -7.70
N VAL A 27 -19.19 -2.75 -7.80
CA VAL A 27 -19.48 -3.73 -6.74
C VAL A 27 -18.15 -4.30 -6.26
N CYS A 28 -17.69 -3.83 -5.11
CA CYS A 28 -16.67 -4.50 -4.28
C CYS A 28 -17.38 -5.40 -3.25
N ASP A 29 -18.26 -6.30 -3.70
CA ASP A 29 -18.78 -7.32 -2.78
C ASP A 29 -17.69 -8.37 -2.54
N GLN A 30 -17.44 -8.58 -1.25
CA GLN A 30 -16.52 -9.53 -0.62
C GLN A 30 -16.13 -10.72 -1.50
N LEU A 31 -14.87 -10.75 -1.94
CA LEU A 31 -14.28 -11.93 -2.57
C LEU A 31 -14.09 -13.04 -1.52
N MET A 32 -15.07 -13.94 -1.43
CA MET A 32 -15.01 -15.18 -0.67
C MET A 32 -13.98 -16.17 -1.28
N GLY A 33 -12.70 -16.00 -0.94
CA GLY A 33 -11.63 -17.01 -1.12
C GLY A 33 -11.08 -17.20 -2.54
N ALA A 34 -10.15 -16.32 -2.96
CA ALA A 34 -9.58 -16.20 -4.31
C ALA A 34 -8.28 -17.00 -4.60
N THR A 35 -8.15 -18.24 -4.12
CA THR A 35 -6.97 -19.11 -4.46
C THR A 35 -6.84 -19.46 -5.94
N ARG A 36 -7.98 -19.51 -6.63
CA ARG A 36 -8.09 -20.14 -7.96
C ARG A 36 -8.82 -19.27 -8.96
N MET A 37 -9.20 -18.06 -8.56
CA MET A 37 -9.92 -17.12 -9.42
C MET A 37 -9.26 -15.76 -9.31
N GLY A 38 -8.66 -15.29 -10.40
CA GLY A 38 -8.25 -13.91 -10.56
C GLY A 38 -9.43 -13.09 -11.05
N LEU A 39 -9.72 -11.98 -10.37
CA LEU A 39 -10.73 -11.03 -10.82
C LEU A 39 -10.05 -9.89 -11.57
N TRP A 40 -10.51 -9.64 -12.78
CA TRP A 40 -10.08 -8.54 -13.61
C TRP A 40 -11.23 -7.59 -13.83
N GLN A 41 -11.03 -6.32 -13.49
CA GLN A 41 -11.98 -5.28 -13.84
C GLN A 41 -11.29 -4.28 -14.78
N GLU A 42 -11.92 -4.06 -15.93
CA GLU A 42 -11.58 -2.99 -16.84
C GLU A 42 -12.50 -1.81 -16.57
N VAL A 43 -11.96 -0.60 -16.51
CA VAL A 43 -12.74 0.64 -16.45
C VAL A 43 -12.28 1.57 -17.57
N GLN A 44 -13.22 2.05 -18.37
CA GLN A 44 -12.97 2.96 -19.48
C GLN A 44 -13.18 4.39 -19.06
N PHE A 45 -12.32 5.28 -19.56
CA PHE A 45 -12.39 6.71 -19.28
C PHE A 45 -12.44 7.53 -20.56
N ASN A 46 -13.01 8.73 -20.49
CA ASN A 46 -12.84 9.75 -21.52
C ASN A 46 -11.58 10.60 -21.28
N GLU A 47 -11.25 11.49 -22.21
CA GLU A 47 -10.09 12.40 -22.12
C GLU A 47 -10.08 13.31 -20.87
N ARG A 48 -11.24 13.48 -20.22
CA ARG A 48 -11.39 14.27 -18.99
C ARG A 48 -11.33 13.40 -17.72
N GLY A 49 -10.96 12.13 -17.85
CA GLY A 49 -10.84 11.19 -16.73
C GLY A 49 -12.17 10.73 -16.14
N ARG A 50 -13.31 10.91 -16.82
CA ARG A 50 -14.62 10.40 -16.36
C ARG A 50 -14.86 8.98 -16.85
N ILE A 51 -15.40 8.11 -15.99
CA ILE A 51 -15.76 6.74 -16.32
C ILE A 51 -16.84 6.73 -17.40
N THR A 52 -16.59 6.00 -18.50
CA THR A 52 -17.53 5.80 -19.61
C THR A 52 -18.09 4.38 -19.68
N GLY A 53 -17.43 3.41 -19.03
CA GLY A 53 -17.89 2.02 -18.98
C GLY A 53 -16.98 1.15 -18.13
N ALA A 54 -17.41 -0.07 -17.85
CA ALA A 54 -16.60 -1.08 -17.16
C ALA A 54 -16.94 -2.49 -17.65
N LYS A 55 -15.96 -3.38 -17.65
CA LYS A 55 -16.13 -4.81 -17.96
C LYS A 55 -15.43 -5.64 -16.91
N LEU A 56 -15.98 -6.82 -16.61
CA LEU A 56 -15.45 -7.73 -15.61
C LEU A 56 -15.10 -9.07 -16.27
N VAL A 57 -13.93 -9.61 -15.95
CA VAL A 57 -13.52 -10.96 -16.31
C VAL A 57 -13.04 -11.69 -15.07
N ALA A 58 -13.57 -12.87 -14.83
CA ALA A 58 -13.06 -13.80 -13.82
C ALA A 58 -12.24 -14.89 -14.51
N LEU A 59 -10.97 -15.02 -14.14
CA LEU A 59 -10.02 -15.99 -14.69
C LEU A 59 -9.78 -17.12 -13.69
N GLY A 60 -9.94 -18.37 -14.12
CA GLY A 60 -9.50 -19.52 -13.35
C GLY A 60 -7.97 -19.68 -13.39
N LEU A 61 -7.29 -19.57 -12.25
CA LEU A 61 -5.85 -19.81 -12.13
C LEU A 61 -5.59 -21.30 -11.84
N ASP A 62 -5.29 -22.05 -12.89
CA ASP A 62 -4.87 -23.45 -12.80
C ASP A 62 -3.34 -23.55 -12.68
N CYS A 63 -2.85 -24.27 -11.66
CA CYS A 63 -1.40 -24.35 -11.36
C CYS A 63 -0.53 -24.79 -12.55
N TRP A 64 -1.02 -25.67 -13.42
CA TRP A 64 -0.25 -26.17 -14.58
C TRP A 64 0.03 -25.07 -15.62
N ARG A 65 -0.75 -23.99 -15.65
CA ARG A 65 -0.60 -22.89 -16.59
C ARG A 65 0.52 -21.92 -16.21
N VAL A 66 1.06 -22.03 -14.99
CA VAL A 66 1.95 -21.03 -14.39
C VAL A 66 3.39 -21.54 -14.18
N THR A 67 3.64 -22.84 -14.34
CA THR A 67 4.78 -23.54 -13.70
C THR A 67 6.15 -23.57 -14.41
N ALA A 68 6.50 -22.61 -15.27
CA ALA A 68 7.91 -22.43 -15.64
C ALA A 68 8.24 -21.00 -16.12
N PRO A 69 9.31 -20.36 -15.61
CA PRO A 69 9.88 -19.20 -16.29
C PRO A 69 10.32 -19.59 -17.70
N LEU A 70 9.98 -18.75 -18.69
CA LEU A 70 10.30 -19.03 -20.09
C LEU A 70 11.76 -18.69 -20.40
N HIS A 71 12.37 -17.83 -19.58
CA HIS A 71 13.76 -17.37 -19.75
C HIS A 71 14.59 -17.53 -18.47
N ALA A 72 15.90 -17.77 -18.64
CA ALA A 72 16.87 -17.74 -17.55
C ALA A 72 16.99 -16.32 -17.00
N GLY A 73 16.69 -16.14 -15.70
CA GLY A 73 16.74 -14.84 -15.01
C GLY A 73 15.37 -14.20 -14.74
N GLU A 74 14.28 -14.76 -15.26
CA GLU A 74 12.93 -14.42 -14.78
C GLU A 74 12.74 -15.04 -13.39
N GLY A 75 12.46 -14.20 -12.38
CA GLY A 75 12.19 -14.67 -11.02
C GLY A 75 11.11 -15.76 -11.04
N LYS A 76 11.35 -16.86 -10.32
CA LYS A 76 10.34 -17.91 -10.24
C LYS A 76 9.11 -17.36 -9.53
N PHE A 77 7.98 -17.37 -10.21
CA PHE A 77 6.71 -17.22 -9.53
C PHE A 77 6.59 -18.32 -8.50
N ASN A 78 6.35 -17.88 -7.30
CA ASN A 78 5.97 -18.73 -6.23
C ASN A 78 4.54 -19.17 -6.60
N ILE A 79 4.38 -20.36 -7.19
CA ILE A 79 3.09 -21.01 -7.47
C ILE A 79 3.04 -22.28 -6.66
N GLY A 80 1.94 -22.55 -5.97
CA GLY A 80 1.83 -23.73 -5.13
C GLY A 80 2.04 -25.00 -5.94
N LYS A 81 2.90 -25.91 -5.47
CA LYS A 81 3.10 -27.20 -6.15
C LYS A 81 1.85 -28.07 -5.97
N PRO A 82 1.48 -28.90 -6.97
CA PRO A 82 0.40 -29.89 -6.82
C PRO A 82 0.57 -30.82 -5.62
N THR A 83 1.80 -30.94 -5.10
CA THR A 83 2.18 -31.78 -3.94
C THR A 83 2.06 -31.07 -2.59
N GLU A 84 1.81 -29.76 -2.55
CA GLU A 84 1.64 -29.02 -1.29
C GLU A 84 0.35 -29.48 -0.57
N LYS A 85 0.50 -29.91 0.69
CA LYS A 85 -0.61 -30.37 1.54
C LYS A 85 -1.03 -29.35 2.60
N SER A 86 -0.17 -28.41 2.94
CA SER A 86 -0.42 -27.35 3.93
C SER A 86 -0.17 -25.98 3.29
N ARG A 87 -1.11 -25.05 3.43
CA ARG A 87 -1.15 -23.75 2.74
C ARG A 87 -0.85 -23.82 1.21
N PRO A 88 -1.41 -24.81 0.47
CA PRO A 88 -1.11 -24.98 -0.95
C PRO A 88 -1.53 -23.76 -1.77
N GLY A 89 -0.56 -23.16 -2.46
CA GLY A 89 -0.83 -22.00 -3.30
C GLY A 89 -1.16 -20.71 -2.55
N ASN A 90 -0.79 -20.58 -1.27
CA ASN A 90 -0.90 -19.31 -0.54
C ASN A 90 0.24 -18.36 -0.97
N ARG A 91 -0.09 -17.31 -1.71
CA ARG A 91 0.81 -16.35 -2.38
C ARG A 91 0.43 -14.92 -2.03
N GLY A 92 1.41 -14.19 -1.52
CA GLY A 92 1.16 -12.85 -1.01
C GLY A 92 0.72 -11.91 -2.13
N LYS A 93 0.23 -10.75 -1.73
CA LYS A 93 -0.14 -9.65 -2.62
C LYS A 93 0.91 -9.33 -3.70
N ARG A 94 2.21 -9.40 -3.37
CA ARG A 94 3.33 -9.27 -4.33
C ARG A 94 3.24 -10.22 -5.52
N ASP A 95 2.88 -11.48 -5.31
CA ASP A 95 2.79 -12.47 -6.38
C ASP A 95 1.67 -12.13 -7.37
N SER A 96 0.53 -11.63 -6.88
CA SER A 96 -0.58 -11.17 -7.71
C SER A 96 -0.19 -9.95 -8.55
N GLN A 97 0.50 -8.99 -7.94
CA GLN A 97 1.04 -7.83 -8.64
C GLN A 97 2.07 -8.25 -9.70
N MET A 98 2.94 -9.20 -9.38
CA MET A 98 3.99 -9.66 -10.29
C MET A 98 3.46 -10.42 -11.49
N LEU A 99 2.45 -11.27 -11.31
CA LEU A 99 1.80 -11.99 -12.40
C LEU A 99 1.33 -11.03 -13.48
N LEU A 100 0.66 -9.95 -13.05
CA LEU A 100 0.17 -8.95 -13.99
C LEU A 100 1.29 -8.09 -14.58
N GLN A 101 2.23 -7.62 -13.75
CA GLN A 101 3.32 -6.79 -14.23
C GLN A 101 4.17 -7.53 -15.27
N HIS A 102 4.43 -8.83 -15.08
CA HIS A 102 5.10 -9.67 -16.09
C HIS A 102 4.27 -9.81 -17.36
N PHE A 103 2.99 -10.12 -17.24
CA PHE A 103 2.10 -10.22 -18.41
C PHE A 103 2.14 -8.93 -19.25
N LEU A 104 1.97 -7.77 -18.62
CA LEU A 104 1.98 -6.48 -19.30
C LEU A 104 3.37 -6.09 -19.82
N ASN A 105 4.45 -6.49 -19.11
CA ASN A 105 5.82 -6.35 -19.61
C ASN A 105 6.02 -7.15 -20.90
N ARG A 106 5.58 -8.42 -20.93
CA ARG A 106 5.68 -9.28 -22.11
C ARG A 106 4.86 -8.75 -23.27
N VAL A 107 3.64 -8.27 -23.01
CA VAL A 107 2.82 -7.57 -24.01
C VAL A 107 3.57 -6.35 -24.58
N HIS A 108 4.19 -5.55 -23.71
CA HIS A 108 4.86 -4.31 -24.11
C HIS A 108 6.11 -4.54 -24.95
N PHE A 109 6.89 -5.57 -24.62
CA PHE A 109 8.14 -5.91 -25.32
C PHE A 109 7.97 -6.99 -26.40
N GLU A 110 6.73 -7.41 -26.68
CA GLU A 110 6.42 -8.52 -27.60
C GLU A 110 7.22 -9.80 -27.29
N ALA A 111 7.42 -10.05 -26.00
CA ALA A 111 8.21 -11.19 -25.54
C ALA A 111 7.39 -12.49 -25.58
N PRO A 112 8.05 -13.67 -25.64
CA PRO A 112 7.38 -14.96 -25.55
C PRO A 112 6.48 -15.06 -24.30
N MET A 113 5.28 -15.62 -24.50
CA MET A 113 4.22 -15.67 -23.49
C MET A 113 4.00 -17.11 -23.00
N SER A 114 3.68 -17.25 -21.71
CA SER A 114 3.32 -18.54 -21.12
C SER A 114 1.88 -18.93 -21.52
N PRO A 115 1.47 -20.19 -21.34
CA PRO A 115 0.08 -20.59 -21.57
C PRO A 115 -0.92 -19.74 -20.77
N LEU A 116 -0.58 -19.33 -19.54
CA LEU A 116 -1.40 -18.41 -18.77
C LEU A 116 -1.47 -17.01 -19.42
N ASP A 117 -0.34 -16.45 -19.84
CA ASP A 117 -0.32 -15.13 -20.48
C ASP A 117 -1.13 -15.12 -21.77
N LEU A 118 -1.04 -16.19 -22.57
CA LEU A 118 -1.81 -16.34 -23.81
C LEU A 118 -3.32 -16.41 -23.52
N GLU A 119 -3.73 -17.08 -22.45
CA GLU A 119 -5.12 -17.10 -22.00
C GLU A 119 -5.56 -15.68 -21.58
N ILE A 120 -4.79 -15.01 -20.72
CA ILE A 120 -5.10 -13.63 -20.27
C ILE A 120 -5.21 -12.70 -21.49
N TYR A 121 -4.24 -12.78 -22.41
CA TYR A 121 -4.24 -12.02 -23.66
C TYR A 121 -5.49 -12.31 -24.50
N HIS A 122 -5.86 -13.59 -24.65
CA HIS A 122 -7.07 -13.99 -25.37
C HIS A 122 -8.33 -13.42 -24.73
N GLN A 123 -8.50 -13.56 -23.42
CA GLN A 123 -9.64 -13.04 -22.69
C GLN A 123 -9.75 -11.51 -22.82
N MET A 124 -8.64 -10.78 -22.69
CA MET A 124 -8.62 -9.34 -22.86
C MET A 124 -8.94 -8.92 -24.31
N LYS A 125 -8.32 -9.55 -25.29
CA LYS A 125 -8.50 -9.16 -26.70
C LYS A 125 -9.84 -9.59 -27.28
N LYS A 126 -10.38 -10.75 -26.88
CA LYS A 126 -11.55 -11.38 -27.51
C LYS A 126 -12.83 -11.26 -26.69
N VAL A 127 -12.76 -11.37 -25.37
CA VAL A 127 -13.94 -11.25 -24.49
C VAL A 127 -14.16 -9.80 -24.07
N ILE A 128 -13.12 -9.16 -23.54
CA ILE A 128 -13.18 -7.73 -23.21
C ILE A 128 -13.20 -6.88 -24.48
N GLY A 129 -12.48 -7.32 -25.52
CA GLY A 129 -12.42 -6.63 -26.81
C GLY A 129 -11.37 -5.52 -26.88
N ILE A 130 -10.40 -5.50 -25.95
CA ILE A 130 -9.37 -4.47 -25.87
C ILE A 130 -7.99 -5.10 -25.87
N HIS A 131 -7.12 -4.55 -26.73
CA HIS A 131 -5.75 -5.01 -26.79
C HIS A 131 -5.00 -4.67 -25.49
N PRO A 132 -4.30 -5.62 -24.85
CA PRO A 132 -3.61 -5.39 -23.58
C PRO A 132 -2.60 -4.22 -23.57
N SER A 133 -2.07 -3.82 -24.73
CA SER A 133 -1.18 -2.66 -24.83
C SER A 133 -1.87 -1.30 -24.68
N LEU A 134 -3.21 -1.24 -24.73
CA LEU A 134 -3.98 0.00 -24.62
C LEU A 134 -4.24 0.42 -23.17
N TYR A 135 -4.01 -0.45 -22.20
CA TYR A 135 -4.18 -0.13 -20.78
C TYR A 135 -3.08 0.80 -20.30
N GLU A 136 -3.44 1.90 -19.65
CA GLU A 136 -2.51 2.97 -19.27
C GLU A 136 -2.18 2.97 -17.77
N TYR A 137 -3.13 2.55 -16.94
CA TYR A 137 -3.03 2.59 -15.49
C TYR A 137 -3.35 1.24 -14.85
N LEU A 138 -2.67 0.98 -13.74
CA LEU A 138 -2.80 -0.19 -12.88
C LEU A 138 -3.23 0.26 -11.48
N LEU A 139 -4.48 0.00 -11.11
CA LEU A 139 -4.99 0.19 -9.75
C LEU A 139 -4.78 -1.08 -8.92
N MET A 140 -4.24 -0.90 -7.73
CA MET A 140 -4.07 -1.92 -6.70
C MET A 140 -5.01 -1.61 -5.55
N VAL A 141 -5.88 -2.58 -5.23
CA VAL A 141 -6.86 -2.47 -4.13
C VAL A 141 -6.79 -3.72 -3.28
N ASN A 142 -6.74 -3.59 -1.96
CA ASN A 142 -6.80 -4.78 -1.09
C ASN A 142 -8.20 -5.40 -1.07
N ALA A 143 -8.30 -6.71 -0.83
CA ALA A 143 -9.58 -7.44 -0.79
C ALA A 143 -10.52 -6.99 0.35
N ASP A 144 -9.98 -6.35 1.39
CA ASP A 144 -10.70 -5.79 2.53
C ASP A 144 -10.88 -4.27 2.44
N THR A 145 -10.69 -3.71 1.25
CA THR A 145 -10.78 -2.27 1.02
C THR A 145 -11.98 -1.95 0.13
N GLU A 146 -12.82 -1.07 0.65
CA GLU A 146 -13.97 -0.51 -0.05
C GLU A 146 -13.58 0.82 -0.69
N VAL A 147 -13.65 0.91 -2.02
CA VAL A 147 -13.33 2.15 -2.74
C VAL A 147 -14.58 3.02 -2.83
N VAL A 148 -14.47 4.30 -2.42
CA VAL A 148 -15.59 5.25 -2.53
C VAL A 148 -15.91 5.52 -4.01
N PRO A 149 -17.18 5.63 -4.44
CA PRO A 149 -17.58 5.60 -5.85
C PRO A 149 -16.86 6.54 -6.82
N ASP A 150 -16.41 7.72 -6.37
CA ASP A 150 -15.72 8.71 -7.21
C ASP A 150 -14.19 8.63 -7.15
N SER A 151 -13.64 7.83 -6.24
CA SER A 151 -12.21 7.88 -5.92
C SER A 151 -11.34 7.44 -7.08
N LEU A 152 -11.79 6.43 -7.83
CA LEU A 152 -11.07 5.97 -9.02
C LEU A 152 -10.96 7.09 -10.07
N THR A 153 -12.08 7.75 -10.38
CA THR A 153 -12.14 8.92 -11.29
C THR A 153 -11.19 10.02 -10.83
N ARG A 154 -11.11 10.28 -9.53
CA ARG A 154 -10.24 11.32 -8.94
C ARG A 154 -8.75 10.96 -9.10
N LEU A 155 -8.36 9.70 -8.85
CA LEU A 155 -6.99 9.24 -9.10
C LEU A 155 -6.60 9.40 -10.57
N VAL A 156 -7.48 8.97 -11.49
CA VAL A 156 -7.23 9.09 -12.94
C VAL A 156 -7.13 10.56 -13.35
N ALA A 157 -8.02 11.43 -12.86
CA ALA A 157 -7.98 12.85 -13.17
C ALA A 157 -6.64 13.50 -12.76
N CYS A 158 -6.12 13.19 -11.57
CA CYS A 158 -4.81 13.65 -11.12
C CYS A 158 -3.67 13.14 -12.02
N MET A 159 -3.70 11.86 -12.40
CA MET A 159 -2.71 11.27 -13.30
C MET A 159 -2.77 11.87 -14.71
N VAL A 160 -3.96 12.14 -15.24
CA VAL A 160 -4.11 12.78 -16.57
C VAL A 160 -3.62 14.23 -16.53
N HIS A 161 -3.90 14.95 -15.43
CA HIS A 161 -3.51 16.35 -15.28
C HIS A 161 -1.98 16.56 -15.26
N ASP A 162 -1.22 15.70 -14.58
CA ASP A 162 0.24 15.77 -14.56
C ASP A 162 0.87 14.46 -15.08
N ALA A 163 1.39 14.51 -16.30
CA ALA A 163 2.06 13.38 -16.95
C ALA A 163 3.34 12.92 -16.23
N LYS A 164 3.92 13.73 -15.33
CA LYS A 164 5.05 13.33 -14.49
C LYS A 164 4.61 12.44 -13.32
N VAL A 165 3.32 12.38 -12.99
CA VAL A 165 2.84 11.48 -11.94
C VAL A 165 2.78 10.05 -12.50
N ILE A 166 3.57 9.18 -11.88
CA ILE A 166 3.69 7.76 -12.25
C ILE A 166 3.12 6.83 -11.18
N GLY A 167 2.86 7.37 -9.99
CA GLY A 167 2.16 6.69 -8.91
C GLY A 167 1.38 7.67 -8.05
N ILE A 168 0.18 7.26 -7.63
CA ILE A 168 -0.69 8.06 -6.76
C ILE A 168 -1.45 7.16 -5.79
N CYS A 169 -1.68 7.62 -4.57
CA CYS A 169 -2.61 7.00 -3.62
C CYS A 169 -3.66 7.99 -3.12
N GLY A 170 -4.77 7.45 -2.61
CA GLY A 170 -5.81 8.21 -1.94
C GLY A 170 -5.77 8.07 -0.42
N GLU A 171 -6.63 8.82 0.26
CA GLU A 171 -6.85 8.73 1.71
C GLU A 171 -7.46 7.36 2.07
N THR A 172 -6.81 6.66 3.00
CA THR A 172 -7.32 5.42 3.59
C THR A 172 -8.00 5.73 4.91
N GLN A 173 -9.30 5.50 4.98
CA GLN A 173 -10.13 5.69 6.16
C GLN A 173 -10.46 4.33 6.79
N LEU A 174 -10.92 4.35 8.05
CA LEU A 174 -11.35 3.14 8.74
C LEU A 174 -12.88 2.95 8.61
N THR A 175 -13.35 1.71 8.73
CA THR A 175 -14.78 1.38 8.79
C THR A 175 -15.27 1.07 10.20
N ASN A 176 -14.37 0.81 11.13
CA ASN A 176 -14.65 0.26 12.46
C ASN A 176 -13.97 1.07 13.57
N GLU A 177 -13.97 2.41 13.47
CA GLU A 177 -13.26 3.30 14.41
C GLU A 177 -13.63 3.05 15.87
N ASP A 178 -14.92 2.83 16.15
CA ASP A 178 -15.53 2.75 17.49
C ASP A 178 -15.82 1.31 17.95
N PHE A 179 -15.38 0.30 17.21
CA PHE A 179 -15.72 -1.10 17.49
C PHE A 179 -15.06 -1.67 18.75
N SER A 180 -13.80 -1.34 19.03
CA SER A 180 -13.10 -1.78 20.23
C SER A 180 -12.07 -0.74 20.69
N TRP A 181 -11.59 -0.86 21.93
CA TRP A 181 -10.50 0.01 22.38
C TRP A 181 -9.27 -0.09 21.46
N THR A 182 -9.03 -1.28 20.86
CA THR A 182 -7.93 -1.52 19.94
C THR A 182 -8.13 -0.75 18.64
N THR A 183 -9.35 -0.63 18.11
CA THR A 183 -9.62 0.19 16.92
C THR A 183 -9.53 1.68 17.23
N MET A 184 -10.05 2.11 18.38
CA MET A 184 -10.07 3.52 18.79
C MET A 184 -8.67 4.14 18.87
N ILE A 185 -7.67 3.42 19.40
CA ILE A 185 -6.30 3.94 19.50
C ILE A 185 -5.59 4.10 18.14
N GLN A 186 -6.13 3.48 17.08
CA GLN A 186 -5.53 3.49 15.74
C GLN A 186 -6.03 4.62 14.86
N VAL A 187 -7.21 5.18 15.13
CA VAL A 187 -7.88 6.15 14.22
C VAL A 187 -6.98 7.34 13.91
N TYR A 188 -6.39 7.94 14.94
CA TYR A 188 -5.51 9.10 14.77
C TYR A 188 -4.17 8.72 14.13
N GLU A 189 -3.64 7.54 14.46
CA GLU A 189 -2.41 7.03 13.85
C GLU A 189 -2.56 6.83 12.35
N TYR A 190 -3.67 6.23 11.90
CA TYR A 190 -4.01 6.10 10.49
C TYR A 190 -4.15 7.47 9.83
N PHE A 191 -4.79 8.44 10.49
CA PHE A 191 -4.90 9.80 9.95
C PHE A 191 -3.52 10.45 9.76
N ILE A 192 -2.62 10.36 10.74
CA ILE A 192 -1.26 10.89 10.60
C ILE A 192 -0.52 10.17 9.46
N SER A 193 -0.54 8.84 9.41
CA SER A 193 0.31 8.05 8.50
C SER A 193 -0.23 7.93 7.07
N HIS A 194 -1.56 7.92 6.88
CA HIS A 194 -2.22 7.73 5.58
C HIS A 194 -2.86 9.02 5.00
N HIS A 195 -2.86 10.12 5.75
CA HIS A 195 -3.30 11.42 5.26
C HIS A 195 -2.20 12.48 5.40
N MET A 196 -1.88 12.88 6.63
CA MET A 196 -1.03 14.06 6.87
C MET A 196 0.41 13.87 6.35
N ALA A 197 1.05 12.75 6.68
CA ALA A 197 2.38 12.44 6.19
C ALA A 197 2.42 12.32 4.67
N LYS A 198 1.39 11.70 4.06
CA LYS A 198 1.30 11.51 2.61
C LYS A 198 1.09 12.82 1.87
N GLU A 199 0.25 13.69 2.41
CA GLU A 199 0.05 15.03 1.88
C GLU A 199 1.36 15.84 1.92
N PHE A 200 2.09 15.79 3.04
CA PHE A 200 3.40 16.42 3.16
C PHE A 200 4.43 15.88 2.15
N GLU A 201 4.60 14.56 2.05
CA GLU A 201 5.52 13.94 1.08
C GLU A 201 5.13 14.27 -0.38
N SER A 202 3.83 14.41 -0.66
CA SER A 202 3.32 14.75 -1.98
C SER A 202 3.65 16.17 -2.40
N LEU A 203 3.90 17.11 -1.48
CA LEU A 203 4.40 18.45 -1.80
C LEU A 203 5.77 18.39 -2.51
N PHE A 204 6.57 17.37 -2.20
CA PHE A 204 7.84 17.10 -2.86
C PHE A 204 7.72 16.14 -4.05
N GLY A 205 6.49 15.69 -4.37
CA GLY A 205 6.23 14.67 -5.39
C GLY A 205 6.93 13.34 -5.13
N SER A 206 7.20 13.02 -3.85
CA SER A 206 8.03 11.87 -3.46
C SER A 206 7.40 11.08 -2.32
N VAL A 207 6.10 10.75 -2.44
CA VAL A 207 5.44 9.84 -1.49
C VAL A 207 6.24 8.54 -1.38
N THR A 208 6.81 8.28 -0.21
CA THR A 208 7.83 7.25 0.02
C THR A 208 7.24 5.84 0.11
N CYS A 209 5.92 5.77 0.27
CA CYS A 209 5.16 4.54 0.32
C CYS A 209 3.75 4.82 -0.19
N LEU A 210 3.39 4.27 -1.35
CA LEU A 210 2.01 4.18 -1.77
C LEU A 210 1.36 2.96 -1.09
N PRO A 211 0.33 3.15 -0.24
CA PRO A 211 -0.34 2.03 0.41
C PRO A 211 -0.99 1.13 -0.63
N GLY A 212 -0.69 -0.17 -0.63
CA GLY A 212 -1.27 -1.02 -1.66
C GLY A 212 -2.75 -1.31 -1.44
N CYS A 213 -3.34 -0.93 -0.31
CA CYS A 213 -4.80 -0.99 -0.14
C CYS A 213 -5.54 -0.11 -1.15
N PHE A 214 -4.96 1.00 -1.59
CA PHE A 214 -5.58 1.90 -2.56
C PHE A 214 -4.54 2.82 -3.23
N CYS A 215 -3.89 2.32 -4.27
CA CYS A 215 -2.95 3.09 -5.08
C CYS A 215 -3.05 2.75 -6.56
N MET A 216 -2.59 3.67 -7.40
CA MET A 216 -2.58 3.56 -8.85
C MET A 216 -1.19 3.87 -9.40
N TYR A 217 -0.72 3.04 -10.33
CA TYR A 217 0.53 3.24 -11.05
C TYR A 217 0.28 3.41 -12.55
N ARG A 218 1.10 4.25 -13.18
CA ARG A 218 1.12 4.40 -14.63
C ARG A 218 1.96 3.28 -15.24
N LEU A 219 1.43 2.62 -16.27
CA LEU A 219 2.11 1.53 -16.97
C LEU A 219 3.24 2.06 -17.85
N ARG A 220 2.97 3.12 -18.61
CA ARG A 220 3.89 3.69 -19.61
C ARG A 220 3.74 5.20 -19.68
N THR A 221 4.79 5.89 -20.09
CA THR A 221 4.72 7.33 -20.41
C THR A 221 3.93 7.55 -21.69
N ALA A 222 3.54 8.80 -21.97
CA ALA A 222 2.90 9.18 -23.23
C ALA A 222 3.75 8.85 -24.47
N ARG A 223 5.07 8.72 -24.32
CA ARG A 223 6.01 8.32 -25.37
C ARG A 223 6.22 6.80 -25.45
N GLY A 224 5.45 6.02 -24.70
CA GLY A 224 5.55 4.57 -24.67
C GLY A 224 6.68 4.01 -23.82
N MET A 225 7.43 4.82 -23.07
CA MET A 225 8.48 4.30 -22.18
C MET A 225 7.83 3.52 -21.02
N PRO A 226 8.23 2.27 -20.75
CA PRO A 226 7.65 1.47 -19.68
C PRO A 226 8.08 1.97 -18.30
N LEU A 227 7.14 1.99 -17.36
CA LEU A 227 7.34 2.48 -15.99
C LEU A 227 7.30 1.29 -15.01
N ILE A 228 6.16 1.06 -14.34
CA ILE A 228 6.00 -0.07 -13.40
C ILE A 228 6.22 -1.43 -14.08
N ILE A 229 5.97 -1.53 -15.39
CA ILE A 229 6.23 -2.73 -16.19
C ILE A 229 7.63 -2.73 -16.84
N SER A 230 8.55 -1.87 -16.42
CA SER A 230 9.92 -1.87 -16.96
C SER A 230 10.68 -3.14 -16.53
N LYS A 231 11.63 -3.59 -17.36
CA LYS A 231 12.42 -4.80 -17.08
C LYS A 231 13.16 -4.69 -15.73
N ASN A 232 13.66 -3.51 -15.40
CA ASN A 232 14.40 -3.28 -14.15
C ASN A 232 13.48 -3.39 -12.91
N VAL A 233 12.32 -2.73 -12.93
CA VAL A 233 11.34 -2.83 -11.84
C VAL A 233 10.87 -4.27 -11.69
N VAL A 234 10.46 -4.92 -12.79
CA VAL A 234 9.96 -6.30 -12.74
C VAL A 234 11.03 -7.28 -12.24
N LYS A 235 12.30 -7.10 -12.64
CA LYS A 235 13.40 -7.95 -12.19
C LYS A 235 13.64 -7.81 -10.69
N ASP A 236 13.91 -6.60 -10.20
CA ASP A 236 14.19 -6.35 -8.78
C ASP A 236 12.96 -6.68 -7.91
N TYR A 237 11.76 -6.34 -8.38
CA TYR A 237 10.51 -6.67 -7.69
C TYR A 237 10.15 -8.15 -7.74
N SER A 238 10.85 -8.98 -8.53
CA SER A 238 10.72 -10.44 -8.52
C SER A 238 11.78 -11.17 -7.67
N GLU A 239 12.65 -10.42 -6.98
CA GLU A 239 13.71 -11.00 -6.15
C GLU A 239 13.14 -11.86 -5.00
N ASN A 240 13.50 -13.13 -4.99
CA ASN A 240 13.07 -14.12 -4.00
C ASN A 240 14.24 -14.62 -3.15
N HIS A 241 15.48 -14.31 -3.52
CA HIS A 241 16.66 -14.69 -2.77
C HIS A 241 16.87 -13.76 -1.58
N VAL A 242 16.68 -14.31 -0.40
CA VAL A 242 16.76 -13.59 0.87
C VAL A 242 17.86 -14.19 1.73
N ASP A 243 19.04 -13.58 1.65
CA ASP A 243 20.26 -13.99 2.36
C ASP A 243 20.47 -13.26 3.70
N THR A 244 19.84 -12.10 3.88
CA THR A 244 20.03 -11.23 5.05
C THR A 244 18.71 -10.88 5.73
N LEU A 245 18.77 -10.58 7.02
CA LEU A 245 17.62 -10.09 7.79
C LEU A 245 17.03 -8.81 7.17
N HIS A 246 17.90 -7.94 6.65
CA HIS A 246 17.49 -6.73 5.93
C HIS A 246 16.64 -7.08 4.70
N LYS A 247 17.15 -7.91 3.78
CA LYS A 247 16.39 -8.30 2.59
C LYS A 247 15.09 -9.02 2.97
N LYS A 248 15.08 -9.79 4.07
CA LYS A 248 13.88 -10.50 4.50
C LYS A 248 12.76 -9.55 4.92
N ASN A 249 13.09 -8.56 5.75
CA ASN A 249 12.14 -7.53 6.16
C ASN A 249 11.72 -6.63 4.98
N LEU A 250 12.65 -6.26 4.11
CA LEU A 250 12.38 -5.42 2.95
C LEU A 250 11.45 -6.12 1.94
N LEU A 251 11.76 -7.37 1.56
CA LEU A 251 11.10 -8.08 0.45
C LEU A 251 9.86 -8.88 0.87
N SER A 252 9.73 -9.24 2.15
CA SER A 252 8.68 -10.16 2.63
C SER A 252 7.60 -9.50 3.51
N LEU A 253 7.85 -8.30 4.06
CA LEU A 253 6.93 -7.64 5.01
C LEU A 253 6.31 -6.34 4.51
N GLY A 254 6.90 -5.66 3.53
CA GLY A 254 6.32 -4.44 2.95
C GLY A 254 6.62 -4.31 1.48
N GLU A 255 6.00 -5.20 0.72
CA GLU A 255 6.09 -5.23 -0.74
C GLU A 255 5.64 -3.92 -1.40
N ASP A 256 4.69 -3.20 -0.81
CA ASP A 256 4.20 -1.89 -1.29
C ASP A 256 5.28 -0.79 -1.17
N ARG A 257 5.94 -0.78 -0.01
CA ARG A 257 7.04 0.14 0.27
C ARG A 257 8.18 -0.14 -0.69
N TYR A 258 8.58 -1.41 -0.82
CA TYR A 258 9.66 -1.80 -1.70
C TYR A 258 9.36 -1.46 -3.17
N LEU A 259 8.13 -1.72 -3.65
CA LEU A 259 7.72 -1.32 -5.00
C LEU A 259 7.83 0.20 -5.19
N THR A 260 7.39 0.99 -4.22
CA THR A 260 7.50 2.45 -4.25
C THR A 260 8.97 2.90 -4.31
N THR A 261 9.84 2.30 -3.50
CA THR A 261 11.29 2.53 -3.53
C THR A 261 11.90 2.23 -4.90
N LEU A 262 11.50 1.12 -5.55
CA LEU A 262 11.97 0.78 -6.90
C LEU A 262 11.53 1.81 -7.94
N MET A 263 10.30 2.30 -7.84
CA MET A 263 9.81 3.36 -8.74
C MET A 263 10.64 4.64 -8.57
N MET A 264 10.95 5.04 -7.32
CA MET A 264 11.81 6.21 -7.06
C MET A 264 13.26 5.99 -7.53
N LYS A 265 13.80 4.78 -7.35
CA LYS A 265 15.15 4.39 -7.77
C LYS A 265 15.33 4.47 -9.28
N TYR A 266 14.36 3.96 -10.05
CA TYR A 266 14.48 3.85 -11.51
C TYR A 266 13.89 5.04 -12.28
N PHE A 267 12.99 5.80 -11.65
CA PHE A 267 12.30 6.93 -12.28
C PHE A 267 12.34 8.20 -11.40
N PRO A 268 13.54 8.65 -10.94
CA PRO A 268 13.70 9.78 -10.02
C PRO A 268 13.20 11.13 -10.58
N GLN A 269 13.10 11.26 -11.90
CA GLN A 269 12.60 12.44 -12.60
C GLN A 269 11.06 12.54 -12.62
N TYR A 270 10.36 11.52 -12.12
CA TYR A 270 8.91 11.44 -12.05
C TYR A 270 8.41 11.56 -10.61
N LYS A 271 7.09 11.70 -10.44
CA LYS A 271 6.46 11.99 -9.16
C LYS A 271 5.63 10.81 -8.63
N MET A 272 5.73 10.61 -7.33
CA MET A 272 4.85 9.77 -6.51
C MET A 272 4.03 10.71 -5.62
N THR A 273 2.70 10.67 -5.73
CA THR A 273 1.82 11.70 -5.13
C THR A 273 0.68 11.11 -4.30
N PHE A 274 -0.01 11.99 -3.58
CA PHE A 274 -1.19 11.69 -2.79
C PHE A 274 -2.30 12.68 -3.13
N THR A 275 -3.55 12.23 -3.09
CA THR A 275 -4.72 13.11 -3.18
C THR A 275 -5.75 12.76 -2.12
N ALA A 276 -6.11 13.74 -1.28
CA ALA A 276 -7.16 13.60 -0.26
C ALA A 276 -8.58 13.50 -0.86
N ASP A 277 -8.72 13.85 -2.14
CA ASP A 277 -9.99 13.78 -2.85
C ASP A 277 -10.43 12.34 -3.12
N ALA A 278 -9.48 11.44 -3.36
CA ALA A 278 -9.75 10.02 -3.57
C ALA A 278 -9.69 9.28 -2.23
N LYS A 279 -10.74 8.52 -1.89
CA LYS A 279 -10.90 7.86 -0.60
C LYS A 279 -11.21 6.37 -0.73
N CYS A 280 -10.68 5.58 0.19
CA CYS A 280 -11.11 4.21 0.41
C CYS A 280 -11.33 3.99 1.91
N LYS A 281 -12.03 2.90 2.25
CA LYS A 281 -12.22 2.47 3.63
C LYS A 281 -11.69 1.06 3.82
N THR A 282 -11.00 0.82 4.92
CA THR A 282 -10.48 -0.49 5.30
C THR A 282 -10.82 -0.81 6.75
N THR A 283 -10.74 -2.09 7.12
CA THR A 283 -11.04 -2.54 8.48
C THR A 283 -9.75 -2.65 9.28
N ALA A 284 -9.63 -1.84 10.36
CA ALA A 284 -8.50 -1.94 11.28
C ALA A 284 -8.57 -3.22 12.12
N PRO A 285 -7.43 -3.76 12.58
CA PRO A 285 -7.39 -4.81 13.59
C PRO A 285 -8.25 -4.48 14.82
N ASP A 286 -9.19 -5.34 15.14
CA ASP A 286 -10.13 -5.20 16.25
C ASP A 286 -9.64 -5.84 17.56
N THR A 287 -8.64 -6.72 17.46
CA THR A 287 -8.03 -7.45 18.58
C THR A 287 -6.55 -7.14 18.71
N TRP A 288 -6.06 -7.14 19.96
CA TRP A 288 -4.68 -6.76 20.29
C TRP A 288 -3.62 -7.64 19.62
N SER A 289 -3.84 -8.95 19.54
CA SER A 289 -2.90 -9.89 18.90
C SER A 289 -2.74 -9.63 17.41
N VAL A 290 -3.85 -9.33 16.72
CA VAL A 290 -3.87 -8.97 15.29
C VAL A 290 -3.19 -7.61 15.10
N LEU A 291 -3.45 -6.63 15.98
CA LEU A 291 -2.77 -5.34 15.96
C LEU A 291 -1.25 -5.50 16.11
N LEU A 292 -0.77 -6.23 17.12
CA LEU A 292 0.66 -6.44 17.33
C LEU A 292 1.34 -7.14 16.16
N SER A 293 0.69 -8.16 15.59
CA SER A 293 1.20 -8.85 14.40
C SER A 293 1.29 -7.91 13.19
N GLN A 294 0.31 -7.03 13.00
CA GLN A 294 0.33 -6.03 11.93
C GLN A 294 1.46 -5.00 12.15
N ARG A 295 1.55 -4.42 13.36
CA ARG A 295 2.51 -3.35 13.65
C ARG A 295 3.95 -3.82 13.67
N ARG A 296 4.22 -5.05 14.12
CA ARG A 296 5.53 -5.67 13.96
C ARG A 296 5.98 -5.63 12.49
N ARG A 297 5.13 -6.10 11.58
CA ARG A 297 5.46 -6.14 10.14
C ARG A 297 5.67 -4.74 9.57
N TRP A 298 4.76 -3.82 9.92
CA TRP A 298 4.82 -2.44 9.41
C TRP A 298 6.05 -1.69 9.89
N ILE A 299 6.37 -1.76 11.19
CA ILE A 299 7.54 -1.07 11.76
C ILE A 299 8.83 -1.66 11.20
N ASN A 300 8.96 -2.99 11.20
CA ASN A 300 10.17 -3.64 10.70
C ASN A 300 10.40 -3.34 9.21
N SER A 301 9.35 -3.43 8.38
CA SER A 301 9.45 -3.04 6.98
C SER A 301 9.80 -1.55 6.81
N THR A 302 9.22 -0.67 7.63
CA THR A 302 9.45 0.78 7.55
C THR A 302 10.91 1.10 7.80
N VAL A 303 11.53 0.57 8.86
CA VAL A 303 12.95 0.81 9.15
C VAL A 303 13.84 0.37 7.99
N HIS A 304 13.65 -0.85 7.49
CA HIS A 304 14.47 -1.37 6.40
C HIS A 304 14.27 -0.62 5.08
N ASN A 305 13.05 -0.16 4.79
CA ASN A 305 12.77 0.62 3.60
C ASN A 305 13.34 2.05 3.69
N LEU A 306 13.20 2.71 4.85
CA LEU A 306 13.77 4.03 5.08
C LEU A 306 15.30 4.02 4.94
N VAL A 307 15.96 2.94 5.39
CA VAL A 307 17.41 2.73 5.15
C VAL A 307 17.72 2.74 3.65
N GLU A 308 16.99 1.97 2.84
CA GLU A 308 17.18 1.97 1.38
C GLU A 308 16.93 3.35 0.76
N LEU A 309 15.88 4.05 1.20
CA LEU A 309 15.54 5.39 0.71
C LEU A 309 16.64 6.40 1.01
N VAL A 310 17.23 6.42 2.22
CA VAL A 310 18.33 7.35 2.58
C VAL A 310 19.52 7.23 1.62
N PHE A 311 19.78 6.03 1.11
CA PHE A 311 20.88 5.75 0.19
C PHE A 311 20.54 5.91 -1.30
N LEU A 312 19.31 6.30 -1.64
CA LEU A 312 18.98 6.64 -3.03
C LEU A 312 19.70 7.94 -3.45
N PRO A 313 20.42 7.94 -4.59
CA PRO A 313 21.23 9.08 -5.01
C PRO A 313 20.41 10.29 -5.47
N GLU A 314 19.19 10.06 -5.99
CA GLU A 314 18.38 11.09 -6.66
C GLU A 314 17.03 11.30 -5.96
N MET A 315 17.03 12.01 -4.82
CA MET A 315 15.80 12.49 -4.17
C MET A 315 15.69 14.02 -4.24
N CYS A 316 14.46 14.50 -4.42
CA CYS A 316 14.17 15.91 -4.61
C CYS A 316 14.60 16.79 -3.41
N GLY A 317 15.05 18.02 -3.71
CA GLY A 317 15.25 19.11 -2.75
C GLY A 317 16.72 19.42 -2.40
N PHE A 318 16.92 20.41 -1.54
CA PHE A 318 18.23 20.95 -1.17
C PHE A 318 18.39 21.03 0.35
N CYS A 319 19.53 20.55 0.88
CA CYS A 319 19.86 20.60 2.32
C CYS A 319 18.74 20.03 3.21
N CYS A 320 18.33 20.75 4.27
CA CYS A 320 17.27 20.37 5.21
C CYS A 320 15.86 20.41 4.61
N PHE A 321 15.70 20.93 3.39
CA PHE A 321 14.45 20.91 2.61
C PHE A 321 14.51 19.85 1.50
N SER A 322 15.32 18.81 1.70
CA SER A 322 15.36 17.64 0.83
C SER A 322 14.50 16.52 1.39
N MET A 323 13.83 15.78 0.51
CA MET A 323 13.16 14.54 0.88
C MET A 323 14.11 13.53 1.50
N ARG A 324 15.40 13.55 1.14
CA ARG A 324 16.41 12.73 1.83
C ARG A 324 16.54 13.08 3.31
N PHE A 325 16.51 14.36 3.62
CA PHE A 325 16.59 14.83 5.01
C PHE A 325 15.33 14.43 5.78
N VAL A 326 14.15 14.59 5.17
CA VAL A 326 12.87 14.14 5.76
C VAL A 326 12.90 12.64 6.07
N VAL A 327 13.30 11.81 5.09
CA VAL A 327 13.43 10.35 5.26
C VAL A 327 14.43 10.01 6.37
N PHE A 328 15.55 10.72 6.45
CA PHE A 328 16.53 10.53 7.52
C PHE A 328 15.96 10.87 8.90
N ILE A 329 15.21 11.99 9.03
CA ILE A 329 14.54 12.36 10.27
C ILE A 329 13.47 11.34 10.66
N ASP A 330 12.72 10.80 9.69
CA ASP A 330 11.73 9.74 9.94
C ASP A 330 12.38 8.43 10.41
N LEU A 331 13.50 8.04 9.80
CA LEU A 331 14.28 6.89 10.23
C LEU A 331 14.81 7.09 11.66
N PHE A 332 15.43 8.24 11.92
CA PHE A 332 15.95 8.56 13.24
C PHE A 332 14.83 8.62 14.29
N GLY A 333 13.70 9.24 13.95
CA GLY A 333 12.51 9.30 14.80
C GLY A 333 11.99 7.91 15.13
N THR A 334 11.84 7.04 14.13
CA THR A 334 11.37 5.66 14.31
C THR A 334 12.29 4.86 15.24
N LEU A 335 13.62 5.03 15.14
CA LEU A 335 14.60 4.35 15.99
C LEU A 335 14.65 4.91 17.42
N THR A 336 14.40 6.22 17.58
CA THR A 336 14.49 6.91 18.88
C THR A 336 13.15 7.02 19.61
N MET A 337 12.03 6.65 18.97
CA MET A 337 10.69 6.68 19.56
C MET A 337 10.61 6.06 20.97
N PRO A 338 11.23 4.90 21.27
CA PRO A 338 11.21 4.34 22.63
C PRO A 338 11.85 5.25 23.67
N CYS A 339 12.90 5.98 23.30
CA CYS A 339 13.59 6.93 24.18
C CYS A 339 12.72 8.18 24.47
N MET A 340 11.82 8.55 23.55
CA MET A 340 10.97 9.73 23.70
C MET A 340 10.02 9.60 24.89
N LEU A 341 9.55 8.39 25.22
CA LEU A 341 8.70 8.19 26.39
C LEU A 341 9.44 8.53 27.70
N PHE A 342 10.69 8.09 27.83
CA PHE A 342 11.52 8.41 29.00
C PHE A 342 11.83 9.90 29.08
N TYR A 343 12.07 10.54 27.95
CA TYR A 343 12.26 11.99 27.90
C TYR A 343 11.01 12.74 28.40
N LEU A 344 9.81 12.35 27.95
CA LEU A 344 8.56 12.95 28.44
C LEU A 344 8.33 12.70 29.93
N ALA A 345 8.62 11.48 30.41
CA ALA A 345 8.54 11.15 31.84
C ALA A 345 9.53 11.97 32.67
N TYR A 346 10.73 12.22 32.15
CA TYR A 346 11.73 13.08 32.78
C TYR A 346 11.28 14.54 32.86
N LEU A 347 10.71 15.09 31.77
CA LEU A 347 10.14 16.45 31.79
C LEU A 347 9.00 16.56 32.81
N ALA A 348 8.13 15.55 32.90
CA ALA A 348 7.06 15.51 33.91
C ALA A 348 7.61 15.44 35.34
N TYR A 349 8.66 14.65 35.58
CA TYR A 349 9.34 14.58 36.87
C TYR A 349 9.96 15.92 37.26
N LEU A 350 10.65 16.62 36.34
CA LEU A 350 11.18 17.95 36.60
C LEU A 350 10.07 18.96 36.90
N ALA A 351 8.94 18.90 36.18
CA ALA A 351 7.79 19.77 36.41
C ALA A 351 7.17 19.61 37.80
N ILE A 352 7.09 18.37 38.30
CA ILE A 352 6.52 18.06 39.61
C ILE A 352 7.51 18.38 40.73
N SER A 353 8.76 17.93 40.58
CA SER A 353 9.78 18.02 41.61
C SER A 353 10.33 19.44 41.79
N LYS A 354 10.23 20.29 40.76
CA LYS A 354 10.74 21.68 40.73
C LYS A 354 12.23 21.78 41.08
N ILE A 355 12.99 20.70 40.87
CA ILE A 355 14.42 20.63 41.21
C ILE A 355 15.27 21.40 40.19
N ALA A 356 14.82 21.50 38.94
CA ALA A 356 15.50 22.19 37.85
C ALA A 356 14.48 22.83 36.89
N ASP A 357 14.99 23.61 35.92
CA ASP A 357 14.17 24.12 34.83
C ASP A 357 13.58 22.96 34.01
N ILE A 358 12.27 23.05 33.76
CA ILE A 358 11.43 22.03 33.14
C ILE A 358 11.76 21.89 31.64
N GLY A 359 12.56 22.80 31.07
CA GLY A 359 12.87 22.81 29.65
C GLY A 359 11.67 23.31 28.85
N TYR A 360 11.21 24.52 29.18
CA TYR A 360 10.00 25.13 28.60
C TYR A 360 9.94 25.11 27.07
N ILE A 361 11.10 25.20 26.39
CA ILE A 361 11.18 25.11 24.92
C ILE A 361 10.55 23.81 24.42
N SER A 362 10.86 22.67 25.04
CA SER A 362 10.32 21.37 24.61
C SER A 362 8.81 21.27 24.82
N LEU A 363 8.31 21.78 25.95
CA LEU A 363 6.87 21.81 26.24
C LEU A 363 6.12 22.73 25.28
N ILE A 364 6.67 23.92 25.01
CA ILE A 364 6.11 24.85 24.03
C ILE A 364 6.09 24.22 22.64
N LEU A 365 7.15 23.52 22.24
CA LEU A 365 7.22 22.87 20.93
C LEU A 365 6.19 21.73 20.80
N ILE A 366 6.06 20.86 21.81
CA ILE A 366 5.05 19.80 21.84
C ILE A 366 3.64 20.40 21.77
N GLY A 367 3.38 21.43 22.59
CA GLY A 367 2.11 22.16 22.60
C GLY A 367 1.81 22.82 21.26
N ALA A 368 2.82 23.38 20.59
CA ALA A 368 2.68 23.99 19.27
C ALA A 368 2.38 22.92 18.20
N ILE A 369 3.05 21.78 18.21
CA ILE A 369 2.86 20.70 17.21
C ILE A 369 1.42 20.15 17.29
N TYR A 370 0.97 19.71 18.46
CA TYR A 370 -0.39 19.16 18.60
C TYR A 370 -1.47 20.25 18.64
N GLY A 371 -1.15 21.42 19.19
CA GLY A 371 -2.05 22.57 19.22
C GLY A 371 -2.36 23.10 17.83
N LEU A 372 -1.35 23.19 16.95
CA LEU A 372 -1.57 23.57 15.55
C LEU A 372 -2.48 22.57 14.82
N GLN A 373 -2.28 21.26 15.04
CA GLN A 373 -3.17 20.23 14.48
C GLN A 373 -4.61 20.40 14.99
N ALA A 374 -4.79 20.63 16.29
CA ALA A 374 -6.10 20.88 16.87
C ALA A 374 -6.79 22.11 16.25
N VAL A 375 -6.05 23.22 16.08
CA VAL A 375 -6.56 24.44 15.42
C VAL A 375 -7.00 24.13 13.99
N ILE A 376 -6.22 23.37 13.23
CA ILE A 376 -6.56 22.97 11.85
C ILE A 376 -7.86 22.14 11.85
N PHE A 377 -8.04 21.21 12.78
CA PHE A 377 -9.29 20.43 12.87
C PHE A 377 -10.50 21.29 13.20
N VAL A 378 -10.36 22.28 14.09
CA VAL A 378 -11.43 23.25 14.38
C VAL A 378 -11.79 24.05 13.13
N LEU A 379 -10.79 24.58 12.41
CA LEU A 379 -11.01 25.36 11.19
C LEU A 379 -11.67 24.54 10.09
N LYS A 380 -11.32 23.25 9.97
CA LYS A 380 -11.96 22.32 9.03
C LYS A 380 -13.31 21.78 9.53
N CYS A 381 -13.78 22.20 10.70
CA CYS A 381 -14.99 21.69 11.35
C CYS A 381 -14.98 20.16 11.58
N GLN A 382 -13.81 19.57 11.78
CA GLN A 382 -13.60 18.13 11.99
C GLN A 382 -13.31 17.81 13.46
N TRP A 383 -14.23 18.19 14.33
CA TRP A 383 -14.11 18.08 15.79
C TRP A 383 -13.82 16.65 16.28
N GLN A 384 -14.29 15.64 15.54
CA GLN A 384 -14.03 14.24 15.86
C GLN A 384 -12.54 13.90 15.94
N HIS A 385 -11.69 14.53 15.11
CA HIS A 385 -10.25 14.26 15.11
C HIS A 385 -9.56 14.75 16.38
N ILE A 386 -10.12 15.75 17.07
CA ILE A 386 -9.61 16.20 18.37
C ILE A 386 -9.85 15.12 19.43
N GLY A 387 -11.03 14.49 19.43
CA GLY A 387 -11.34 13.36 20.30
C GLY A 387 -10.40 12.17 20.06
N TRP A 388 -10.19 11.80 18.79
CA TRP A 388 -9.27 10.73 18.41
C TRP A 388 -7.81 11.05 18.76
N MET A 389 -7.39 12.31 18.63
CA MET A 389 -6.07 12.78 19.05
C MET A 389 -5.87 12.58 20.55
N ILE A 390 -6.87 12.92 21.38
CA ILE A 390 -6.78 12.71 22.84
C ILE A 390 -6.63 11.22 23.17
N ILE A 391 -7.44 10.35 22.55
CA ILE A 391 -7.33 8.89 22.74
C ILE A 391 -5.94 8.38 22.35
N TYR A 392 -5.41 8.86 21.23
CA TYR A 392 -4.06 8.51 20.78
C TYR A 392 -2.97 8.98 21.76
N LEU A 393 -3.08 10.21 22.28
CA LEU A 393 -2.14 10.74 23.27
C LEU A 393 -2.18 9.94 24.58
N LEU A 394 -3.34 9.46 25.02
CA LEU A 394 -3.46 8.56 26.16
C LEU A 394 -2.79 7.20 25.89
N ALA A 395 -2.90 6.71 24.65
CA ALA A 395 -2.23 5.49 24.21
C ALA A 395 -0.76 5.70 23.80
N TYR A 396 -0.21 6.90 23.95
CA TYR A 396 1.14 7.24 23.48
C TYR A 396 2.22 6.28 24.01
N PRO A 397 2.24 5.85 25.29
CA PRO A 397 3.22 4.88 25.77
C PRO A 397 3.18 3.54 25.02
N LEU A 398 2.01 3.11 24.54
CA LEU A 398 1.90 1.91 23.72
C LEU A 398 2.52 2.13 22.35
N TRP A 399 2.22 3.26 21.72
CA TRP A 399 2.69 3.62 20.38
C TRP A 399 4.18 3.93 20.32
N SER A 400 4.72 4.66 21.30
CA SER A 400 6.11 5.10 21.29
C SER A 400 7.08 4.08 21.87
N PHE A 401 6.64 3.21 22.79
CA PHE A 401 7.53 2.32 23.53
C PHE A 401 7.19 0.85 23.35
N PHE A 402 6.00 0.39 23.78
CA PHE A 402 5.69 -1.04 23.82
C PHE A 402 5.70 -1.68 22.43
N ILE A 403 4.96 -1.11 21.47
CA ILE A 403 4.82 -1.68 20.13
C ILE A 403 6.16 -1.65 19.35
N PRO A 404 6.93 -0.54 19.33
CA PRO A 404 8.23 -0.52 18.66
C PRO A 404 9.24 -1.50 19.27
N ILE A 405 9.33 -1.59 20.60
CA ILE A 405 10.23 -2.56 21.25
C ILE A 405 9.82 -3.99 20.90
N TYR A 406 8.51 -4.30 20.95
CA TYR A 406 8.02 -5.60 20.53
C TYR A 406 8.40 -5.91 19.09
N ALA A 407 8.26 -4.94 18.17
CA ALA A 407 8.60 -5.09 16.77
C ALA A 407 10.10 -5.38 16.56
N PHE A 408 10.97 -4.61 17.22
CA PHE A 408 12.42 -4.78 17.15
C PHE A 408 12.91 -6.07 17.82
N TRP A 409 12.26 -6.48 18.92
CA TRP A 409 12.57 -7.75 19.57
C TRP A 409 12.22 -8.96 18.71
N HIS A 410 11.19 -8.85 17.87
CA HIS A 410 10.71 -9.90 16.96
C HIS A 410 11.02 -9.56 15.49
N MET A 411 12.17 -8.93 15.23
CA MET A 411 12.55 -8.52 13.87
C MET A 411 12.85 -9.71 12.92
N ASP A 412 13.04 -10.89 13.49
CA ASP A 412 13.22 -12.18 12.83
C ASP A 412 11.92 -13.00 12.70
N ASP A 413 10.79 -12.50 13.23
CA ASP A 413 9.48 -13.16 13.09
C ASP A 413 8.72 -12.67 11.84
N PHE A 414 8.70 -13.54 10.84
CA PHE A 414 8.02 -13.33 9.55
C PHE A 414 6.66 -14.02 9.45
N SER A 415 6.13 -14.50 10.58
CA SER A 415 4.76 -15.02 10.63
C SER A 415 3.76 -13.91 10.34
N TRP A 416 2.64 -14.28 9.70
CA TRP A 416 1.56 -13.34 9.39
C TRP A 416 0.50 -13.25 10.49
N GLY A 417 0.67 -14.00 11.59
CA GLY A 417 -0.33 -14.17 12.65
C GLY A 417 -1.61 -14.81 12.12
N ASN A 418 -2.45 -15.35 13.01
CA ASN A 418 -3.79 -15.81 12.64
C ASN A 418 -4.70 -14.59 12.47
N THR A 419 -4.54 -13.88 11.35
CA THR A 419 -4.98 -12.49 11.25
C THR A 419 -6.48 -12.33 11.01
N ARG A 420 -7.23 -13.34 10.55
CA ARG A 420 -8.70 -13.27 10.37
C ARG A 420 -9.39 -14.64 10.47
N ILE A 421 -10.58 -14.67 11.07
CA ILE A 421 -11.54 -15.79 11.00
C ILE A 421 -12.54 -15.43 9.89
N VAL A 422 -12.51 -16.09 8.74
CA VAL A 422 -13.57 -15.93 7.72
C VAL A 422 -14.70 -16.89 8.06
N VAL A 423 -15.81 -16.36 8.54
CA VAL A 423 -17.06 -17.11 8.70
C VAL A 423 -17.60 -17.36 7.29
N GLY A 424 -17.64 -18.63 6.86
CA GLY A 424 -18.25 -18.96 5.58
C GLY A 424 -19.78 -18.80 5.64
N ASP A 425 -20.43 -18.75 4.47
CA ASP A 425 -21.89 -18.72 4.31
C ASP A 425 -22.61 -19.86 5.07
N ASP A 426 -21.90 -20.93 5.39
CA ASP A 426 -22.37 -22.08 6.17
C ASP A 426 -22.35 -21.85 7.70
N GLY A 427 -22.04 -20.65 8.18
CA GLY A 427 -21.95 -20.30 9.61
C GLY A 427 -20.75 -20.90 10.36
N LYS A 428 -19.89 -21.68 9.68
CA LYS A 428 -18.70 -22.28 10.29
C LYS A 428 -17.54 -21.28 10.34
N ARG A 429 -17.09 -21.00 11.56
CA ARG A 429 -15.87 -20.23 11.84
C ARG A 429 -14.65 -21.03 11.36
N GLN A 430 -13.92 -20.51 10.37
CA GLN A 430 -12.64 -21.07 9.98
C GLN A 430 -11.53 -20.17 10.50
N ILE A 431 -10.68 -20.76 11.34
CA ILE A 431 -9.49 -20.14 11.92
C ILE A 431 -8.37 -20.27 10.88
N PHE A 432 -7.72 -19.16 10.51
CA PHE A 432 -6.61 -19.11 9.55
C PHE A 432 -5.29 -18.85 10.24
#